data_AF-A0A7N2R027-F1
#
_entry.id   AF-A0A7N2R027-F1
#
_cell.length_a   1.000
_cell.length_b   1.000
_cell.length_c   1.000
_cell.angle_alpha   90.00
_cell.angle_beta   90.00
_cell.angle_gamma   90.00
#
_symmetry.space_group_name_H-M   'P 1'
#
loop_
_entity.id
_entity.type
_entity.pdbx_description
1 polymer ?
#
loop_
_entity_poly.entity_id
_entity_poly.type
_entity_poly.pdbx_seq_one_letter_code
_entity_poly.pdbx_strand_id
1 'polypeptide(L)' 'MAKQMSMTILLVVVLTAVAAVVKVTEAATYVVGDSSGWIVPMNNPTFYTTWTSGKSFSVGDVLGKLLYMYKTT' A
#
# COMPACT_ATOMS: atom_id res chain seq x y z
N MET A 1 13.04 39.29 -21.21
CA MET A 1 11.74 38.72 -20.80
C MET A 1 11.55 37.27 -21.28
N ALA A 2 11.74 36.93 -22.56
CA ALA A 2 11.54 35.55 -23.07
C ALA A 2 12.41 34.45 -22.41
N LYS A 3 13.70 34.72 -22.14
CA LYS A 3 14.62 33.76 -21.48
C LYS A 3 14.19 33.37 -20.06
N GLN A 4 13.65 34.33 -19.31
CA GLN A 4 13.15 34.11 -17.95
C GLN A 4 11.87 33.27 -17.97
N MET A 5 10.92 33.60 -18.87
CA MET A 5 9.68 32.83 -19.06
C MET A 5 9.96 31.38 -19.51
N SER A 6 10.93 31.16 -20.39
CA SER A 6 11.34 29.82 -20.83
C SER A 6 11.89 28.96 -19.68
N MET A 7 12.70 29.53 -18.79
CA MET A 7 13.24 28.81 -17.63
C MET A 7 12.16 28.50 -16.60
N THR A 8 11.20 29.42 -16.38
CA THR A 8 10.05 29.18 -15.51
C THR A 8 9.17 28.04 -16.04
N ILE A 9 8.91 28.01 -17.35
CA ILE A 9 8.13 26.92 -17.98
C ILE A 9 8.85 25.58 -17.82
N LEU A 10 10.17 25.54 -18.06
CA LEU A 10 10.97 24.33 -17.85
C LEU A 10 10.91 23.84 -16.41
N LEU A 11 11.04 24.74 -15.43
CA LEU A 11 10.96 24.39 -14.01
C LEU A 11 9.60 23.80 -13.64
N VAL A 12 8.51 24.40 -14.13
CA VAL A 12 7.14 23.92 -13.88
C VAL A 12 6.92 22.54 -14.50
N VAL A 13 7.37 22.31 -15.73
CA VAL A 13 7.29 21.00 -16.40
C VAL A 13 8.06 19.93 -15.62
N VAL A 14 9.24 20.27 -15.10
CA VAL A 14 10.03 19.34 -14.27
C VAL A 14 9.31 19.03 -12.96
N LEU A 15 8.78 20.05 -12.27
CA LEU A 15 8.08 19.87 -11.00
C LEU A 15 6.80 19.04 -11.15
N THR A 16 6.02 19.26 -12.21
CA THR A 16 4.81 18.46 -12.47
C THR A 16 5.15 17.02 -12.86
N ALA A 17 6.20 16.81 -13.65
CA ALA A 17 6.69 15.48 -13.97
C ALA A 17 7.17 14.72 -12.71
N VAL A 18 7.87 15.39 -11.80
CA VAL A 18 8.31 14.79 -10.52
C VAL A 18 7.09 14.44 -9.66
N ALA A 19 6.13 15.35 -9.50
CA ALA A 19 4.92 15.10 -8.71
C ALA A 19 4.10 13.92 -9.24
N ALA A 20 4.05 13.71 -10.55
CA ALA A 20 3.39 12.56 -11.17
C ALA A 20 4.07 11.21 -10.87
N VAL A 21 5.35 11.22 -10.49
CA VAL A 21 6.13 10.00 -10.19
C VAL A 21 6.15 9.69 -8.69
N VAL A 22 5.90 10.67 -7.81
CA VAL A 22 5.86 10.46 -6.36
C VAL A 22 4.58 9.71 -5.98
N LYS A 23 4.67 8.39 -5.95
CA LYS A 23 3.67 7.52 -5.32
C LYS A 23 3.95 7.51 -3.81
N VAL A 24 3.12 8.21 -3.03
CA VAL A 24 3.05 8.00 -1.58
C VAL A 24 2.37 6.65 -1.38
N THR A 25 3.14 5.60 -1.16
CA THR A 25 2.58 4.27 -0.86
C THR A 25 2.38 4.19 0.64
N GLU A 26 1.13 4.30 1.09
CA GLU A 26 0.78 3.97 2.47
C GLU A 26 0.88 2.45 2.66
N ALA A 27 1.44 2.02 3.79
CA ALA A 27 1.50 0.61 4.15
C ALA A 27 0.08 0.05 4.29
N ALA A 28 -0.22 -1.03 3.57
CA ALA A 28 -1.52 -1.69 3.66
C ALA A 28 -1.56 -2.65 4.86
N THR A 29 -2.75 -2.83 5.43
CA THR A 29 -2.98 -3.87 6.44
C THR A 29 -3.96 -4.91 5.90
N TYR A 30 -3.56 -6.18 5.94
CA TYR A 30 -4.36 -7.32 5.51
C TYR A 30 -4.70 -8.20 6.71
N VAL A 31 -5.99 -8.40 6.95
CA VAL A 31 -6.47 -9.35 7.97
C VAL A 31 -6.33 -10.76 7.39
N VAL A 32 -5.51 -11.59 8.04
CA VAL A 32 -5.26 -12.94 7.54
C VAL A 32 -6.50 -13.82 7.72
N GLY A 33 -6.90 -14.49 6.64
CA GLY A 33 -8.12 -15.29 6.58
C GLY A 33 -9.41 -14.47 6.62
N ASP A 34 -9.33 -13.15 6.44
CA ASP A 34 -10.45 -12.19 6.46
C ASP A 34 -11.37 -12.42 7.68
N SER A 35 -12.63 -12.78 7.46
CA SER A 35 -13.61 -13.04 8.53
C SER A 35 -13.37 -14.36 9.27
N SER A 36 -12.69 -15.32 8.65
CA SER A 36 -12.38 -16.63 9.24
C SER A 36 -11.17 -16.58 10.17
N GLY A 37 -10.29 -15.58 9.98
CA GLY A 37 -9.09 -15.39 10.80
C GLY A 37 -7.98 -16.40 10.53
N TRP A 38 -7.01 -16.46 11.46
CA TRP A 38 -5.92 -17.42 11.41
C TRP A 38 -6.35 -18.75 12.02
N ILE A 39 -6.64 -19.74 11.18
CA ILE A 39 -7.18 -21.05 11.57
C ILE A 39 -6.39 -22.18 10.94
N VAL A 40 -6.47 -23.38 11.52
CA VAL A 40 -6.02 -24.61 10.86
C VAL A 40 -7.13 -25.05 9.89
N PRO A 41 -6.91 -25.04 8.56
CA PRO A 41 -7.96 -25.38 7.61
C PRO A 41 -8.26 -26.89 7.64
N MET A 42 -9.41 -27.28 8.16
CA MET A 42 -9.86 -28.68 8.11
C MET A 42 -10.52 -28.96 6.76
N ASN A 43 -10.03 -29.97 6.04
CA ASN A 43 -10.54 -30.35 4.71
C ASN A 43 -10.51 -29.23 3.64
N ASN A 44 -9.74 -28.16 3.85
CA ASN A 44 -9.61 -27.04 2.90
C ASN A 44 -8.14 -26.63 2.73
N PRO A 45 -7.33 -27.40 2.00
CA PRO A 45 -5.90 -27.12 1.84
C PRO A 45 -5.61 -25.81 1.09
N THR A 46 -6.58 -25.27 0.36
CA THR A 46 -6.42 -24.05 -0.46
C THR A 46 -6.82 -22.78 0.28
N PHE A 47 -7.26 -22.86 1.54
CA PHE A 47 -7.80 -21.71 2.28
C PHE A 47 -6.90 -20.47 2.21
N TYR A 48 -5.62 -20.60 2.54
CA TYR A 48 -4.68 -19.48 2.51
C TYR A 48 -4.32 -19.04 1.09
N THR A 49 -4.27 -19.96 0.12
CA THR A 49 -4.05 -19.63 -1.29
C THR A 49 -5.21 -18.81 -1.86
N THR A 50 -6.44 -19.17 -1.51
CA THR A 50 -7.65 -18.41 -1.85
C THR A 50 -7.62 -17.04 -1.17
N TRP A 51 -7.26 -16.98 0.11
CA TRP A 51 -7.12 -15.70 0.83
C TRP A 51 -6.08 -14.79 0.17
N THR A 52 -4.94 -15.29 -0.29
CA THR A 52 -3.93 -14.47 -0.99
C THR A 52 -4.35 -14.06 -2.40
N SER A 53 -5.38 -14.66 -2.98
CA SER A 53 -5.76 -14.43 -4.36
C SER A 53 -6.19 -12.97 -4.58
N GLY A 54 -5.53 -12.29 -5.53
CA GLY A 54 -5.80 -10.89 -5.85
C GLY A 54 -5.22 -9.87 -4.85
N LYS A 55 -4.46 -10.30 -3.84
CA LYS A 55 -3.74 -9.42 -2.92
C LYS A 55 -2.28 -9.25 -3.37
N SER A 56 -1.77 -8.03 -3.30
CA SER A 56 -0.37 -7.71 -3.61
C SER A 56 0.31 -7.22 -2.33
N PHE A 57 1.33 -7.92 -1.88
CA PHE A 57 2.07 -7.56 -0.66
C PHE A 57 3.33 -6.81 -1.02
N SER A 58 3.52 -5.67 -0.37
CA SER A 58 4.69 -4.80 -0.51
C SER A 58 5.45 -4.70 0.80
N VAL A 59 6.72 -4.30 0.73
CA VAL A 59 7.51 -4.03 1.94
C VAL A 59 6.85 -2.91 2.74
N GLY A 60 6.62 -3.15 4.02
CA GLY A 60 5.92 -2.22 4.93
C GLY A 60 4.50 -2.64 5.26
N ASP A 61 3.89 -3.52 4.46
CA ASP A 61 2.54 -4.02 4.73
C ASP A 61 2.49 -4.90 5.99
N VAL A 62 1.34 -4.89 6.66
CA VAL A 62 1.09 -5.67 7.88
C VAL A 62 0.12 -6.81 7.57
N LEU A 63 0.51 -8.05 7.88
CA LEU A 63 -0.38 -9.21 7.85
C LEU A 63 -0.86 -9.52 9.27
N GLY A 64 -2.05 -9.03 9.61
CA GLY A 64 -2.59 -9.20 10.96
C GLY A 64 -3.74 -8.26 11.24
N LYS A 65 -4.36 -8.45 12.40
CA LYS A 65 -5.39 -7.54 12.91
C LYS A 65 -4.68 -6.36 13.57
N LEU A 66 -5.11 -5.12 13.29
CA LEU A 66 -4.73 -3.92 14.05
C LEU A 66 -5.33 -4.00 15.47
N LEU A 67 -4.81 -4.90 16.31
CA LEU A 67 -5.01 -4.88 17.75
C LEU A 67 -3.98 -3.98 18.45
N TYR A 68 -3.09 -3.31 17.72
CA TYR A 68 -2.03 -2.46 18.28
C TYR A 68 -2.28 -0.95 18.16
N MET A 69 -3.55 -0.51 18.12
CA MET A 69 -3.90 0.90 18.32
C MET A 69 -4.85 1.15 19.52
N TYR A 70 -5.04 0.17 20.42
CA TYR A 70 -5.92 0.34 21.59
C TYR A 70 -5.29 0.03 22.96
N LYS A 71 -3.96 0.10 23.11
CA LYS A 71 -3.36 -0.04 24.44
C LYS A 71 -2.46 1.13 24.80
N THR A 72 -3.09 2.28 25.05
CA THR A 72 -2.63 3.25 26.03
C THR A 72 -3.41 3.04 27.32
N THR A 73 -2.80 2.35 28.27
CA THR A 73 -3.02 2.57 29.70
C THR A 73 -1.65 2.57 30.35
#